data_AF-A0A7V5PMQ4-F1
#
_entry.id   AF-A0A7V5PMQ4-F1
#
_cell.length_a   1.000
_cell.length_b   1.000
_cell.length_c   1.000
_cell.angle_alpha   90.00
_cell.angle_beta   90.00
_cell.angle_gamma   90.00
#
_symmetry.space_group_name_H-M   'P 1'
#
loop_
_entity.id
_entity.type
_entity.pdbx_description
1 polymer ?
#
loop_
_entity_poly.entity_id
_entity_poly.type
_entity_poly.pdbx_seq_one_letter_code
_entity_poly.pdbx_strand_id
1 'polypeptide(L)'
;MKTLSILTALFVTVLLATNIQWKSDLKFSHKFHQQEVEAECTECHAGVDTSRLGSDDLLPAMETCYNCHDEEETECTVCHENPDEPVILPRITDYSPKFSHKLHLEKGTDCSVCHTGVEQADKVGAGLHLPAMATCMNCHSVPENKEGCYQCHESKDNVLPGDHVADWKHNHGMIAETDQISCRSCHTENYCTDCHQGENLDNRAHPAEFIITHSLSYTVRESDCSNCHQS
;
A
#
# COMPACT_ATOMS: atom_id res chain seq x y z
N MET A 1 -24.00 -45.36 39.46
CA MET A 1 -24.49 -44.62 38.27
C MET A 1 -23.50 -43.50 38.00
N LYS A 2 -23.08 -43.38 36.74
CA LYS A 2 -21.90 -42.63 36.27
C LYS A 2 -22.20 -41.13 36.22
N THR A 3 -21.34 -40.28 36.76
CA THR A 3 -21.29 -38.85 36.42
C THR A 3 -19.88 -38.55 35.93
N LEU A 4 -19.77 -38.43 34.61
CA LEU A 4 -18.57 -38.13 33.85
C LEU A 4 -18.41 -36.59 33.87
N SER A 5 -17.44 -36.07 34.63
CA SER A 5 -17.09 -34.65 34.57
C SER A 5 -16.35 -34.37 33.27
N ILE A 6 -16.99 -33.63 32.37
CA ILE A 6 -16.42 -33.19 31.10
C ILE A 6 -15.52 -31.99 31.39
N LEU A 7 -14.20 -32.18 31.33
CA LEU A 7 -13.24 -31.08 31.16
C LEU A 7 -13.40 -30.54 29.73
N THR A 8 -14.08 -29.40 29.57
CA THR A 8 -13.94 -28.58 28.36
C THR A 8 -12.75 -27.66 28.54
N ALA A 9 -11.56 -28.11 28.11
CA ALA A 9 -10.41 -27.24 27.94
C ALA A 9 -10.70 -26.29 26.76
N LEU A 10 -11.00 -25.03 27.07
CA LEU A 10 -11.06 -23.95 26.09
C LEU A 10 -9.63 -23.72 25.56
N PHE A 11 -9.28 -24.35 24.45
CA PHE A 11 -8.09 -23.99 23.68
C PHE A 11 -8.41 -22.70 22.93
N VAL A 12 -8.17 -21.55 23.58
CA VAL A 12 -8.12 -20.26 22.90
C VAL A 12 -6.81 -20.23 22.13
N THR A 13 -6.82 -20.69 20.89
CA THR A 13 -5.72 -20.47 19.96
C THR A 13 -5.70 -19.00 19.60
N VAL A 14 -4.93 -18.21 20.35
CA VAL A 14 -4.54 -16.86 19.96
C VAL A 14 -3.68 -17.04 18.69
N LEU A 15 -4.29 -16.81 17.53
CA LEU A 15 -3.54 -16.54 16.30
C LEU A 15 -2.80 -15.22 16.53
N LEU A 16 -1.56 -15.32 16.99
CA LEU A 16 -0.59 -14.24 16.88
C LEU A 16 -0.42 -14.00 15.37
N ALA A 17 -1.08 -12.96 14.86
CA ALA A 17 -0.72 -12.39 13.57
C ALA A 17 0.75 -11.95 13.71
N THR A 18 1.67 -12.77 13.22
CA THR A 18 3.06 -12.40 13.07
C THR A 18 3.10 -11.25 12.09
N ASN A 19 3.25 -10.03 12.61
CA ASN A 19 3.68 -8.89 11.82
C ASN A 19 5.03 -9.28 11.21
N ILE A 20 5.02 -9.71 9.95
CA ILE A 20 6.23 -9.90 9.17
C ILE A 20 6.75 -8.50 8.85
N GLN A 21 7.49 -7.94 9.80
CA GLN A 21 8.25 -6.73 9.57
C GLN A 21 9.47 -7.15 8.74
N TRP A 22 9.53 -6.71 7.48
CA TRP A 22 10.71 -6.87 6.63
C TRP A 22 11.87 -6.13 7.27
N LYS A 23 12.65 -6.82 8.11
CA LYS A 23 13.80 -6.25 8.79
C LYS A 23 15.01 -6.40 7.88
N SER A 24 15.42 -5.33 7.23
CA SER A 24 16.75 -5.26 6.62
C SER A 24 17.81 -5.15 7.73
N ASP A 25 18.94 -5.82 7.54
CA ASP A 25 20.16 -5.64 8.33
C ASP A 25 21.08 -4.56 7.75
N LEU A 26 20.76 -4.05 6.55
CA LEU A 26 21.58 -3.07 5.84
C LEU A 26 21.35 -1.66 6.42
N LYS A 27 22.44 -1.05 6.88
CA LYS A 27 22.55 0.32 7.36
C LYS A 27 22.77 1.26 6.17
N PHE A 28 21.72 1.47 5.39
CA PHE A 28 21.73 2.39 4.26
C PHE A 28 20.68 3.49 4.41
N SER A 29 21.08 4.73 4.16
CA SER A 29 20.21 5.92 4.14
C SER A 29 20.26 6.55 2.75
N HIS A 30 19.13 6.53 2.02
CA HIS A 30 18.99 7.27 0.77
C HIS A 30 19.17 8.77 1.01
N LYS A 31 18.64 9.25 2.14
CA LYS A 31 18.76 10.66 2.52
C LYS A 31 20.20 11.14 2.61
N PHE A 32 21.06 10.38 3.29
CA PHE A 32 22.48 10.73 3.40
C PHE A 32 23.18 10.73 2.04
N HIS A 33 22.98 9.67 1.25
CA HIS A 33 23.65 9.54 -0.05
C HIS A 33 23.16 10.58 -1.07
N GLN A 34 21.91 11.01 -0.98
CA GLN A 34 21.37 12.02 -1.88
C GLN A 34 21.70 13.46 -1.45
N GLN A 35 21.69 13.76 -0.14
CA GLN A 35 21.81 15.14 0.37
C GLN A 35 23.23 15.54 0.75
N GLU A 36 24.03 14.60 1.28
CA GLU A 36 25.38 14.89 1.79
C GLU A 36 26.46 14.41 0.82
N VAL A 37 26.23 13.28 0.14
CA VAL A 37 27.15 12.73 -0.86
C VAL A 37 26.83 13.21 -2.27
N GLU A 38 25.60 13.71 -2.50
CA GLU A 38 25.11 14.16 -3.81
C GLU A 38 25.17 13.07 -4.90
N ALA A 39 25.01 11.80 -4.49
CA ALA A 39 25.01 10.66 -5.41
C ALA A 39 23.74 10.64 -6.27
N GLU A 40 23.92 10.40 -7.58
CA GLU A 40 22.80 10.27 -8.51
C GLU A 40 22.12 8.90 -8.38
N CYS A 41 20.81 8.85 -8.63
CA CYS A 41 20.02 7.62 -8.48
C CYS A 41 20.56 6.46 -9.33
N THR A 42 21.02 6.78 -10.54
CA THR A 42 21.52 5.82 -11.54
C THR A 42 22.93 5.32 -11.26
N GLU A 43 23.69 5.96 -10.36
CA GLU A 43 24.99 5.46 -9.93
C GLU A 43 24.86 4.15 -9.17
N CYS A 44 23.78 4.03 -8.38
CA CYS A 44 23.45 2.80 -7.67
C CYS A 44 22.50 1.90 -8.49
N HIS A 45 21.44 2.48 -9.07
CA HIS A 45 20.41 1.76 -9.82
C HIS A 45 20.75 1.67 -11.32
N ALA A 46 21.94 1.17 -11.65
CA ALA A 46 22.53 1.27 -12.99
C ALA A 46 21.71 0.65 -14.14
N GLY A 47 20.86 -0.35 -13.87
CA GLY A 47 20.05 -1.01 -14.90
C GLY A 47 18.76 -0.29 -15.31
N VAL A 48 18.44 0.84 -14.68
CA VAL A 48 17.11 1.46 -14.80
C VAL A 48 16.81 2.02 -16.19
N ASP A 49 17.84 2.52 -16.89
CA ASP A 49 17.73 3.13 -18.22
C ASP A 49 17.42 2.12 -19.34
N THR A 50 17.76 0.85 -19.11
CA THR A 50 17.54 -0.25 -20.06
C THR A 50 16.37 -1.15 -19.66
N SER A 51 15.88 -1.04 -18.42
CA SER A 51 14.79 -1.83 -17.88
C SER A 51 13.47 -1.65 -18.63
N ARG A 52 12.82 -2.78 -18.91
CA ARG A 52 11.54 -2.86 -19.62
C ARG A 52 10.43 -3.50 -18.82
N LEU A 53 10.71 -3.92 -17.59
CA LEU A 53 9.75 -4.54 -16.68
C LEU A 53 9.81 -3.82 -15.32
N GLY A 54 8.66 -3.63 -14.67
CA GLY A 54 8.58 -3.11 -13.30
C GLY A 54 9.12 -4.10 -12.25
N SER A 55 9.28 -5.35 -12.64
CA SER A 55 9.80 -6.45 -11.83
C SER A 55 11.26 -6.79 -12.11
N ASP A 56 11.96 -5.99 -12.93
CA ASP A 56 13.40 -6.17 -13.13
C ASP A 56 14.14 -5.96 -11.80
N ASP A 57 15.18 -6.76 -11.54
CA ASP A 57 16.02 -6.58 -10.36
C ASP A 57 17.00 -5.42 -10.60
N LEU A 58 16.58 -4.22 -10.19
CA LEU A 58 17.33 -2.98 -10.36
C LEU A 58 17.97 -2.49 -9.06
N LEU A 59 17.96 -3.32 -8.02
CA LEU A 59 18.63 -2.99 -6.76
C LEU A 59 20.15 -3.13 -6.94
N PRO A 60 20.95 -2.25 -6.31
CA PRO A 60 22.41 -2.33 -6.39
C PRO A 60 22.91 -3.64 -5.78
N ALA A 61 23.93 -4.21 -6.40
CA ALA A 61 24.70 -5.28 -5.79
C ALA A 61 25.71 -4.69 -4.78
N MET A 62 26.31 -5.55 -3.95
CA MET A 62 27.30 -5.11 -2.96
C MET A 62 28.50 -4.40 -3.61
N GLU A 63 28.89 -4.88 -4.80
CA GLU A 63 29.99 -4.33 -5.58
C GLU A 63 29.74 -2.88 -6.00
N THR A 64 28.48 -2.46 -6.13
CA THR A 64 28.12 -1.08 -6.44
C THR A 64 28.51 -0.13 -5.30
N CYS A 65 28.46 -0.58 -4.05
CA CYS A 65 28.89 0.20 -2.90
C CYS A 65 30.39 0.52 -2.97
N TYR A 66 31.19 -0.40 -3.52
CA TYR A 66 32.63 -0.25 -3.61
C TYR A 66 33.12 0.71 -4.69
N ASN A 67 32.20 1.27 -5.50
CA ASN A 67 32.54 2.38 -6.38
C ASN A 67 32.97 3.64 -5.60
N CYS A 68 32.55 3.75 -4.33
CA CYS A 68 32.90 4.86 -3.44
C CYS A 68 33.48 4.39 -2.09
N HIS A 69 33.09 3.22 -1.59
CA HIS A 69 33.63 2.64 -0.37
C HIS A 69 34.82 1.73 -0.68
N ASP A 70 35.91 1.86 0.06
CA ASP A 70 37.06 0.97 -0.14
C ASP A 70 36.80 -0.39 0.51
N GLU A 71 36.83 -1.47 -0.28
CA GLU A 71 36.55 -2.84 0.18
C GLU A 71 37.58 -3.33 1.22
N GLU A 72 38.84 -2.91 1.11
CA GLU A 72 39.90 -3.33 2.01
C GLU A 72 39.92 -2.53 3.31
N GLU A 73 39.49 -1.26 3.28
CA GLU A 73 39.45 -0.38 4.45
C GLU A 73 38.10 -0.37 5.19
N THR A 74 37.00 -0.73 4.52
CA THR A 74 35.64 -0.64 5.08
C THR A 74 35.24 -1.94 5.77
N GLU A 75 35.17 -1.90 7.11
CA GLU A 75 34.64 -3.00 7.91
C GLU A 75 33.17 -3.30 7.57
N CYS A 76 32.80 -4.58 7.43
CA CYS A 76 31.42 -4.99 7.10
C CYS A 76 30.36 -4.44 8.07
N THR A 77 30.75 -4.18 9.32
CA THR A 77 29.87 -3.62 10.37
C THR A 77 29.44 -2.17 10.11
N VAL A 78 30.10 -1.46 9.19
CA VAL A 78 29.67 -0.15 8.71
C VAL A 78 28.32 -0.27 7.99
N CYS A 79 28.21 -1.28 7.12
CA CYS A 79 27.03 -1.49 6.28
C CYS A 79 26.02 -2.47 6.90
N HIS A 80 26.45 -3.45 7.69
CA HIS A 80 25.56 -4.49 8.23
C HIS A 80 25.38 -4.35 9.75
N GLU A 81 24.15 -4.56 10.24
CA GLU A 81 23.86 -4.77 11.67
C GLU A 81 24.50 -6.08 12.16
N ASN A 82 24.40 -7.15 11.36
CA ASN A 82 24.98 -8.45 11.67
C ASN A 82 25.65 -9.05 10.42
N PRO A 83 26.94 -8.78 10.17
CA PRO A 83 27.63 -9.23 8.96
C PRO A 83 27.78 -10.76 8.87
N ASP A 84 27.71 -11.48 9.99
CA ASP A 84 27.82 -12.95 10.02
C ASP A 84 26.50 -13.63 9.60
N GLU A 85 25.38 -12.92 9.65
CA GLU A 85 24.05 -13.42 9.28
C GLU A 85 23.28 -12.38 8.44
N PRO A 86 23.73 -12.12 7.19
CA PRO A 86 23.13 -11.07 6.39
C PRO A 86 21.71 -11.41 5.97
N VAL A 87 20.82 -10.41 6.02
CA VAL A 87 19.41 -10.59 5.63
C VAL A 87 19.26 -10.32 4.14
N ILE A 88 18.94 -11.37 3.38
CA ILE A 88 18.60 -11.23 1.97
C ILE A 88 17.17 -10.68 1.88
N LEU A 89 17.05 -9.45 1.39
CA LEU A 89 15.75 -8.89 1.03
C LEU A 89 15.17 -9.67 -0.17
N PRO A 90 13.89 -10.06 -0.13
CA PRO A 90 13.28 -10.74 -1.26
C PRO A 90 13.25 -9.81 -2.47
N ARG A 91 13.32 -10.42 -3.65
CA ARG A 91 13.12 -9.69 -4.90
C ARG A 91 11.65 -9.36 -5.09
N ILE A 92 11.39 -8.20 -5.67
CA ILE A 92 10.07 -7.79 -6.10
C ILE A 92 9.80 -8.45 -7.47
N THR A 93 9.26 -9.67 -7.46
CA THR A 93 9.07 -10.45 -8.69
C THR A 93 7.68 -10.33 -9.30
N ASP A 94 6.72 -9.78 -8.55
CA ASP A 94 5.30 -9.72 -8.95
C ASP A 94 4.77 -8.30 -8.80
N TYR A 95 5.33 -7.38 -9.59
CA TYR A 95 5.00 -5.97 -9.55
C TYR A 95 5.05 -5.34 -10.93
N SER A 96 3.90 -4.85 -11.39
CA SER A 96 3.71 -4.12 -12.66
C SER A 96 4.49 -4.73 -13.85
N PRO A 97 4.14 -5.96 -14.27
CA PRO A 97 4.94 -6.75 -15.21
C PRO A 97 5.06 -6.13 -16.61
N LYS A 98 4.21 -5.16 -16.97
CA LYS A 98 4.28 -4.45 -18.26
C LYS A 98 4.88 -3.04 -18.17
N PHE A 99 5.27 -2.59 -16.99
CA PHE A 99 5.85 -1.26 -16.82
C PHE A 99 7.29 -1.22 -17.34
N SER A 100 7.68 -0.15 -18.04
CA SER A 100 9.06 0.04 -18.51
C SER A 100 9.65 1.31 -17.96
N HIS A 101 10.70 1.18 -17.13
CA HIS A 101 11.49 2.32 -16.66
C HIS A 101 12.09 3.11 -17.83
N LYS A 102 12.72 2.41 -18.79
CA LYS A 102 13.30 3.02 -20.00
C LYS A 102 12.35 3.97 -20.71
N LEU A 103 11.10 3.54 -20.96
CA LEU A 103 10.13 4.37 -21.68
C LEU A 103 9.75 5.63 -20.89
N HIS A 104 9.62 5.53 -19.56
CA HIS A 104 9.26 6.68 -18.72
C HIS A 104 10.43 7.67 -18.56
N LEU A 105 11.66 7.17 -18.45
CA LEU A 105 12.88 7.97 -18.44
C LEU A 105 13.09 8.70 -19.78
N GLU A 106 12.84 8.04 -20.91
CA GLU A 106 12.89 8.67 -22.25
C GLU A 106 11.86 9.80 -22.44
N LYS A 107 10.80 9.81 -21.62
CA LYS A 107 9.81 10.90 -21.58
C LYS A 107 10.18 12.02 -20.60
N GLY A 108 11.30 11.92 -19.90
CA GLY A 108 11.78 12.91 -18.94
C GLY A 108 11.04 12.87 -17.61
N THR A 109 10.57 11.69 -17.19
CA THR A 109 9.95 11.54 -15.86
C THR A 109 11.03 11.34 -14.80
N ASP A 110 11.04 12.20 -13.78
CA ASP A 110 11.98 12.07 -12.66
C ASP A 110 11.63 10.88 -11.75
N CYS A 111 12.65 10.27 -11.13
CA CYS A 111 12.47 9.09 -10.27
C CYS A 111 11.50 9.34 -9.11
N SER A 112 11.58 10.52 -8.48
CA SER A 112 10.79 10.91 -7.30
C SER A 112 9.30 11.13 -7.59
N VAL A 113 8.93 11.32 -8.86
CA VAL A 113 7.52 11.38 -9.28
C VAL A 113 6.81 10.06 -8.95
N CYS A 114 7.51 8.94 -9.13
CA CYS A 114 6.99 7.61 -8.84
C CYS A 114 7.42 7.11 -7.46
N HIS A 115 8.71 7.24 -7.13
CA HIS A 115 9.32 6.78 -5.89
C HIS A 115 9.28 7.89 -4.82
N THR A 116 8.09 8.40 -4.54
CA THR A 116 7.91 9.59 -3.68
C THR A 116 8.46 9.37 -2.27
N GLY A 117 9.29 10.31 -1.81
CA GLY A 117 9.86 10.33 -0.47
C GLY A 117 11.07 9.41 -0.28
N VAL A 118 11.53 8.72 -1.32
CA VAL A 118 12.72 7.86 -1.25
C VAL A 118 13.97 8.66 -0.88
N GLU A 119 14.07 9.90 -1.37
CA GLU A 119 15.17 10.82 -1.09
C GLU A 119 15.23 11.29 0.38
N GLN A 120 14.19 11.01 1.15
CA GLN A 120 14.12 11.30 2.59
C GLN A 120 14.23 10.04 3.45
N ALA A 121 14.41 8.87 2.83
CA ALA A 121 14.42 7.60 3.55
C ALA A 121 15.76 7.38 4.26
N ASP A 122 15.70 7.37 5.59
CA ASP A 122 16.87 7.09 6.45
C ASP A 122 17.21 5.61 6.57
N LYS A 123 16.31 4.72 6.14
CA LYS A 123 16.48 3.26 6.18
C LYS A 123 15.90 2.60 4.95
N VAL A 124 16.57 1.56 4.47
CA VAL A 124 16.02 0.67 3.44
C VAL A 124 15.00 -0.31 4.02
N GLY A 125 14.01 -0.69 3.21
CA GLY A 125 13.01 -1.72 3.54
C GLY A 125 11.77 -1.22 4.29
N ALA A 126 11.80 -0.06 4.95
CA ALA A 126 10.60 0.54 5.54
C ALA A 126 9.79 1.28 4.48
N GLY A 127 8.54 0.86 4.25
CA GLY A 127 7.61 1.58 3.38
C GLY A 127 7.98 1.57 1.89
N LEU A 128 8.73 0.53 1.44
CA LEU A 128 9.11 0.19 0.06
C LEU A 128 8.52 1.21 -0.92
N HIS A 129 9.25 2.30 -1.19
CA HIS A 129 8.81 3.53 -1.89
C HIS A 129 8.41 3.25 -3.34
N LEU A 130 7.55 2.27 -3.55
CA LEU A 130 7.04 1.81 -4.81
C LEU A 130 5.77 2.60 -5.12
N PRO A 131 5.58 3.00 -6.38
CA PRO A 131 4.38 3.73 -6.76
C PRO A 131 3.11 2.90 -6.49
N ALA A 132 2.08 3.56 -5.97
CA ALA A 132 0.75 2.97 -5.99
C ALA A 132 0.16 3.08 -7.41
N MET A 133 -0.89 2.34 -7.71
CA MET A 133 -1.62 2.51 -8.98
C MET A 133 -2.06 3.97 -9.16
N ALA A 134 -2.49 4.63 -8.09
CA ALA A 134 -2.86 6.05 -8.09
C ALA A 134 -1.75 6.95 -8.66
N THR A 135 -0.48 6.61 -8.43
CA THR A 135 0.67 7.35 -8.98
C THR A 135 0.71 7.27 -10.50
N CYS A 136 0.44 6.11 -11.08
CA CYS A 136 0.32 5.95 -12.54
C CYS A 136 -0.84 6.79 -13.10
N MET A 137 -1.94 6.85 -12.36
CA MET A 137 -3.17 7.55 -12.76
C MET A 137 -3.05 9.08 -12.73
N ASN A 138 -2.01 9.63 -12.11
CA ASN A 138 -1.73 11.07 -12.16
C ASN A 138 -1.41 11.55 -13.59
N CYS A 139 -0.91 10.66 -14.45
CA CYS A 139 -0.58 10.96 -15.85
C CYS A 139 -1.38 10.10 -16.84
N HIS A 140 -1.73 8.86 -16.48
CA HIS A 140 -2.43 7.93 -17.35
C HIS A 140 -3.93 7.89 -17.03
N SER A 141 -4.77 8.15 -18.03
CA SER A 141 -6.20 7.90 -17.94
C SER A 141 -6.53 6.58 -18.65
N VAL A 142 -7.16 5.64 -17.93
CA VAL A 142 -7.60 4.37 -18.51
C VAL A 142 -9.11 4.40 -18.79
N PRO A 143 -9.58 3.85 -19.92
CA PRO A 143 -11.01 3.64 -20.16
C PRO A 143 -11.64 2.76 -19.08
N GLU A 144 -12.91 3.01 -18.73
CA GLU A 144 -13.73 2.19 -17.81
C GLU A 144 -14.18 0.86 -18.44
N ASN A 145 -13.27 0.17 -19.11
CA ASN A 145 -13.49 -1.15 -19.65
C ASN A 145 -12.25 -2.02 -19.40
N LYS A 146 -12.44 -3.34 -19.47
CA LYS A 146 -11.35 -4.30 -19.19
C LYS A 146 -10.14 -4.12 -20.11
N GLU A 147 -10.35 -3.66 -21.34
CA GLU A 147 -9.27 -3.43 -22.31
C GLU A 147 -8.33 -2.30 -21.87
N GLY A 148 -8.85 -1.29 -21.18
CA GLY A 148 -8.04 -0.22 -20.56
C GLY A 148 -7.05 -0.77 -19.55
N CYS A 149 -7.51 -1.69 -18.69
CA CYS A 149 -6.69 -2.31 -17.65
C CYS A 149 -5.53 -3.14 -18.24
N TYR A 150 -5.75 -3.82 -19.36
CA TYR A 150 -4.77 -4.72 -19.97
C TYR A 150 -3.60 -4.00 -20.67
N GLN A 151 -3.64 -2.68 -20.74
CA GLN A 151 -2.48 -1.90 -21.18
C GLN A 151 -1.33 -2.02 -20.18
N CYS A 152 -1.64 -2.17 -18.89
CA CYS A 152 -0.64 -2.29 -17.81
C CYS A 152 -0.67 -3.67 -17.13
N HIS A 153 -1.83 -4.32 -17.06
CA HIS A 153 -1.99 -5.64 -16.44
C HIS A 153 -2.00 -6.77 -17.48
N GLU A 154 -1.57 -7.98 -17.10
CA GLU A 154 -1.88 -9.17 -17.87
C GLU A 154 -3.35 -9.56 -17.69
N SER A 155 -3.94 -10.25 -18.68
CA SER A 155 -5.36 -10.61 -18.65
C SER A 155 -5.73 -11.62 -17.57
N LYS A 156 -4.73 -12.30 -17.00
CA LYS A 156 -4.86 -13.26 -15.89
C LYS A 156 -4.58 -12.61 -14.52
N ASP A 157 -4.16 -11.35 -14.48
CA ASP A 157 -3.81 -10.70 -13.22
C ASP A 157 -5.06 -10.48 -12.37
N ASN A 158 -4.90 -10.64 -11.05
CA ASN A 158 -5.91 -10.18 -10.11
C ASN A 158 -5.79 -8.66 -9.96
N VAL A 159 -6.55 -7.93 -10.77
CA VAL A 159 -6.60 -6.45 -10.75
C VAL A 159 -7.35 -5.89 -9.53
N LEU A 160 -7.91 -6.75 -8.69
CA LEU A 160 -8.58 -6.33 -7.46
C LEU A 160 -7.53 -6.00 -6.38
N PRO A 161 -7.58 -4.79 -5.79
CA PRO A 161 -6.75 -4.46 -4.63
C PRO A 161 -6.96 -5.45 -3.46
N GLY A 162 -5.96 -5.57 -2.59
CA GLY A 162 -6.03 -6.46 -1.43
C GLY A 162 -7.18 -6.15 -0.45
N ASP A 163 -7.72 -4.93 -0.48
CA ASP A 163 -8.90 -4.53 0.29
C ASP A 163 -10.24 -5.02 -0.28
N HIS A 164 -10.28 -5.49 -1.54
CA HIS A 164 -11.47 -6.07 -2.19
C HIS A 164 -11.68 -7.52 -1.74
N VAL A 165 -11.81 -7.71 -0.43
CA VAL A 165 -12.11 -8.99 0.21
C VAL A 165 -13.61 -9.30 0.18
N ALA A 166 -13.97 -10.53 0.53
CA ALA A 166 -15.37 -10.99 0.52
C ALA A 166 -16.33 -10.08 1.34
N ASP A 167 -15.82 -9.43 2.38
CA ASP A 167 -16.61 -8.55 3.28
C ASP A 167 -16.52 -7.06 2.94
N TRP A 168 -15.97 -6.72 1.76
CA TRP A 168 -15.74 -5.33 1.33
C TRP A 168 -16.97 -4.42 1.52
N LYS A 169 -18.17 -4.93 1.21
CA LYS A 169 -19.42 -4.16 1.31
C LYS A 169 -19.67 -3.62 2.72
N HIS A 170 -19.25 -4.30 3.78
CA HIS A 170 -19.48 -3.87 5.15
C HIS A 170 -18.35 -2.97 5.70
N ASN A 171 -17.14 -3.06 5.15
CA ASN A 171 -15.96 -2.41 5.72
C ASN A 171 -15.37 -1.28 4.86
N HIS A 172 -15.76 -1.16 3.58
CA HIS A 172 -15.19 -0.17 2.65
C HIS A 172 -15.43 1.28 3.10
N GLY A 173 -16.50 1.55 3.85
CA GLY A 173 -16.82 2.90 4.35
C GLY A 173 -15.70 3.51 5.19
N MET A 174 -15.00 2.72 6.00
CA MET A 174 -13.86 3.22 6.80
C MET A 174 -12.67 3.59 5.91
N ILE A 175 -12.42 2.81 4.85
CA ILE A 175 -11.35 3.08 3.89
C ILE A 175 -11.72 4.34 3.08
N ALA A 176 -12.95 4.42 2.58
CA ALA A 176 -13.48 5.55 1.82
C ALA A 176 -13.56 6.85 2.65
N GLU A 177 -13.71 6.77 3.98
CA GLU A 177 -13.60 7.97 4.83
C GLU A 177 -12.18 8.54 4.83
N THR A 178 -11.17 7.67 4.82
CA THR A 178 -9.76 8.05 4.92
C THR A 178 -9.06 8.29 3.59
N ASP A 179 -9.47 7.58 2.52
CA ASP A 179 -8.82 7.62 1.22
C ASP A 179 -9.82 7.30 0.10
N GLN A 180 -10.46 8.35 -0.41
CA GLN A 180 -11.32 8.25 -1.61
C GLN A 180 -10.52 8.29 -2.92
N ILE A 181 -9.26 8.74 -2.87
CA ILE A 181 -8.44 8.95 -4.07
C ILE A 181 -8.03 7.60 -4.66
N SER A 182 -7.66 6.64 -3.82
CA SER A 182 -7.33 5.29 -4.28
C SER A 182 -8.50 4.63 -5.01
N CYS A 183 -9.74 4.77 -4.52
CA CYS A 183 -10.92 4.23 -5.19
C CYS A 183 -11.11 4.84 -6.60
N ARG A 184 -10.86 6.15 -6.74
CA ARG A 184 -10.97 6.86 -8.02
C ARG A 184 -9.90 6.46 -9.05
N SER A 185 -8.89 5.70 -8.63
CA SER A 185 -7.90 5.13 -9.56
C SER A 185 -8.52 4.03 -10.44
N CYS A 186 -9.62 3.41 -9.99
CA CYS A 186 -10.32 2.33 -10.70
C CYS A 186 -11.81 2.62 -10.96
N HIS A 187 -12.46 3.39 -10.10
CA HIS A 187 -13.90 3.61 -10.10
C HIS A 187 -14.25 5.08 -10.39
N THR A 188 -15.39 5.31 -11.05
CA THR A 188 -15.95 6.67 -11.19
C THR A 188 -16.72 7.11 -9.97
N GLU A 189 -16.95 8.42 -9.85
CA GLU A 189 -17.77 8.99 -8.79
C GLU A 189 -19.20 8.44 -8.79
N ASN A 190 -19.75 8.11 -9.97
CA ASN A 190 -21.08 7.52 -10.09
C ASN A 190 -21.17 6.13 -9.42
N TYR A 191 -20.06 5.39 -9.35
CA TYR A 191 -20.01 4.07 -8.70
C TYR A 191 -20.41 4.14 -7.22
N CYS A 192 -19.98 5.19 -6.51
CA CYS A 192 -20.41 5.43 -5.14
C CYS A 192 -21.91 5.70 -5.10
N THR A 193 -22.41 6.53 -6.01
CA THR A 193 -23.83 6.91 -6.05
C THR A 193 -24.75 5.76 -6.45
N ASP A 194 -24.31 4.78 -7.24
CA ASP A 194 -25.16 3.65 -7.64
C ASP A 194 -25.65 2.82 -6.44
N CYS A 195 -24.85 2.76 -5.38
CA CYS A 195 -25.25 2.14 -4.12
C CYS A 195 -25.74 3.17 -3.09
N HIS A 196 -25.07 4.31 -2.96
CA HIS A 196 -25.39 5.37 -1.99
C HIS A 196 -26.55 6.30 -2.42
N GLN A 197 -27.18 6.06 -3.57
CA GLN A 197 -28.44 6.73 -3.96
C GLN A 197 -29.60 6.19 -3.11
N GLY A 198 -29.86 6.83 -1.97
CA GLY A 198 -30.95 6.50 -1.05
C GLY A 198 -30.61 6.78 0.41
N GLU A 199 -31.61 6.67 1.30
CA GLU A 199 -31.45 6.97 2.73
C GLU A 199 -30.83 5.78 3.50
N ASN A 200 -29.69 6.01 4.14
CA ASN A 200 -29.07 5.20 5.21
C ASN A 200 -28.65 3.75 4.87
N LEU A 201 -27.49 3.58 4.21
CA LEU A 201 -26.90 2.25 4.00
C LEU A 201 -26.34 1.59 5.27
N ASP A 202 -26.04 2.35 6.34
CA ASP A 202 -25.34 1.83 7.52
C ASP A 202 -26.15 1.94 8.82
N ASN A 203 -27.32 2.59 8.82
CA ASN A 203 -28.13 2.88 10.02
C ASN A 203 -27.34 3.47 11.22
N ARG A 204 -26.14 4.04 11.03
CA ARG A 204 -25.32 4.51 12.16
C ARG A 204 -25.84 5.79 12.80
N ALA A 205 -26.53 6.63 12.03
CA ALA A 205 -27.14 7.85 12.52
C ALA A 205 -28.63 7.63 12.82
N HIS A 206 -29.39 7.09 11.87
CA HIS A 206 -30.82 6.80 12.02
C HIS A 206 -31.25 5.64 11.10
N PRO A 207 -32.31 4.88 11.43
CA PRO A 207 -32.91 3.90 10.51
C PRO A 207 -33.55 4.58 9.28
N ALA A 208 -33.72 3.85 8.17
CA ALA A 208 -34.26 4.40 6.92
C ALA A 208 -35.68 5.00 7.07
N GLU A 209 -36.51 4.45 7.94
CA GLU A 209 -37.85 4.97 8.24
C GLU A 209 -37.86 6.13 9.26
N PHE A 210 -36.69 6.59 9.70
CA PHE A 210 -36.58 7.64 10.71
C PHE A 210 -37.21 8.95 10.24
N ILE A 211 -37.09 9.35 8.98
CA ILE A 211 -37.71 10.61 8.54
C ILE A 211 -39.25 10.61 8.69
N ILE A 212 -39.85 9.42 8.64
CA ILE A 212 -41.30 9.22 8.80
C ILE A 212 -41.66 9.06 10.29
N THR A 213 -40.81 8.40 11.07
CA THR A 213 -41.05 8.06 12.48
C THR A 213 -40.46 9.07 13.48
N HIS A 214 -39.63 10.01 13.03
CA HIS A 214 -38.92 11.01 13.86
C HIS A 214 -39.87 11.85 14.70
N SER A 215 -41.00 12.23 14.11
CA SER A 215 -42.07 12.95 14.82
C SER A 215 -42.74 12.09 15.91
N LEU A 216 -42.80 10.78 15.73
CA LEU A 216 -43.35 9.84 16.69
C LEU A 216 -42.35 9.57 17.83
N SER A 217 -41.07 9.38 17.52
CA SER A 217 -40.00 9.15 18.51
C SER A 217 -39.74 10.37 19.41
N TYR A 218 -40.02 11.60 18.96
CA TYR A 218 -40.10 12.79 19.83
C TYR A 218 -41.11 12.62 20.98
N THR A 219 -42.22 11.93 20.69
CA THR A 219 -43.31 11.71 21.65
C THR A 219 -42.95 10.62 22.68
N VAL A 220 -42.11 9.65 22.30
CA VAL A 220 -41.72 8.50 23.14
C VAL A 220 -40.38 8.70 23.86
N ARG A 221 -39.63 9.77 23.57
CA ARG A 221 -38.32 10.11 24.19
C ARG A 221 -37.31 8.96 24.17
N GLU A 222 -37.31 8.16 23.11
CA GLU A 222 -36.45 6.97 23.01
C GLU A 222 -35.00 7.29 22.61
N SER A 223 -34.69 8.53 22.21
CA SER A 223 -33.39 8.89 21.64
C SER A 223 -32.83 10.18 22.24
N ASP A 224 -31.52 10.20 22.56
CA ASP A 224 -30.80 11.40 23.01
C ASP A 224 -30.26 12.19 21.80
N CYS A 225 -31.11 13.07 21.26
CA CYS A 225 -30.85 13.85 20.04
C CYS A 225 -29.82 14.98 20.24
N SER A 226 -29.44 15.27 21.49
CA SER A 226 -28.61 16.43 21.86
C SER A 226 -27.14 16.28 21.48
N ASN A 227 -26.70 15.05 21.19
CA ASN A 227 -25.33 14.75 20.77
C ASN A 227 -25.02 15.22 19.33
N CYS A 228 -26.04 15.48 18.49
CA CYS A 228 -25.86 15.86 17.09
C CYS A 228 -26.68 17.10 16.67
N HIS A 229 -27.77 17.44 17.37
CA HIS A 229 -28.55 18.66 17.13
C HIS A 229 -28.33 19.68 18.26
N GLN A 230 -27.13 20.25 18.30
CA GLN A 230 -26.91 21.47 19.06
C GLN A 230 -27.29 22.64 18.15
N SER A 231 -28.22 23.45 18.65
CA SER A 231 -28.88 24.60 18.00
C SER A 231 -27.92 25.57 17.32
#